data_AF-A0A9E7B2M0-F1
#
_entry.id   AF-A0A9E7B2M0-F1
#
_cell.length_a   1.000
_cell.length_b   1.000
_cell.length_c   1.000
_cell.angle_alpha   90.00
_cell.angle_beta   90.00
_cell.angle_gamma   90.00
#
_symmetry.space_group_name_H-M   'P 1'
#
loop_
_entity.id
_entity.type
_entity.pdbx_description
1 polymer ?
#
loop_
_entity_poly.entity_id
_entity_poly.type
_entity_poly.pdbx_seq_one_letter_code
_entity_poly.pdbx_strand_id
1 'polypeptide(L)'
;MNSPAPVATNTTPAAVVTPSAATSSIRAGELQFVIKPSGVGNYSGWQVQILQAGNIWGFKPFTSRKLNASESLSVALYPGSYFVKVLLNGRDEQAYGVLISSGSISTIEVDVGYFSNDITLYNNPADQSHAYKYVIYKQPIDLMFDPVTIVLPGDLIGKYEGPRVGQTPTGEGLFRIFRQTGHKYKGLDLIATIPDAKAEDGHLSGELIFTDGRAVDGKMDANYNLPEGTTARWPDGSVFKGQYLGPEPSNGTLTLADGTVWTGPMQGKAPQGPGTLIRPDGTRIEKAPGGDIARYNGKFPCTDANGTAGSCYFFKGQATDAETYAQKQADEEMRQKAIAEANAAKAEEERKKKEARKNQSANSSSASSGADGCSKVSGTFEADQGLSRLTFESSGKGHLWQHTYGGTTSYTFDIDFRYKGTRNSMRFDYGPGTYKDASGRVVKRVNIAGGGSSCTYNGRSISINGKEYIRR
;
A
#
# COMPACT_ATOMS: atom_id res chain seq x y z
N MET A 1 5.87 -29.41 -71.41
CA MET A 1 6.09 -30.54 -70.48
C MET A 1 7.20 -30.09 -69.53
N ASN A 2 6.89 -29.25 -68.55
CA ASN A 2 6.60 -29.59 -67.14
C ASN A 2 7.69 -30.41 -66.43
N SER A 3 8.47 -29.70 -65.61
CA SER A 3 9.07 -30.23 -64.38
C SER A 3 8.89 -29.16 -63.29
N PRO A 4 8.38 -29.49 -62.09
CA PRO A 4 7.96 -28.49 -61.10
C PRO A 4 9.11 -28.07 -60.17
N ALA A 5 9.15 -26.78 -59.81
CA ALA A 5 9.99 -26.22 -58.75
C ALA A 5 9.20 -26.12 -57.42
N PRO A 6 9.85 -26.20 -56.26
CA PRO A 6 9.20 -26.43 -54.98
C PRO A 6 8.49 -25.18 -54.43
N VAL A 7 7.35 -25.41 -53.79
CA VAL A 7 6.58 -24.42 -53.03
C VAL A 7 7.31 -24.13 -51.72
N ALA A 8 7.81 -22.90 -51.56
CA ALA A 8 8.24 -22.38 -50.26
C ALA A 8 7.04 -21.70 -49.57
N THR A 9 6.48 -22.36 -48.56
CA THR A 9 5.51 -21.76 -47.65
C THR A 9 6.26 -20.83 -46.68
N ASN A 10 6.30 -19.53 -46.99
CA ASN A 10 6.67 -18.51 -46.01
C ASN A 10 5.51 -18.30 -45.04
N THR A 11 5.52 -19.04 -43.92
CA THR A 11 4.78 -18.65 -42.71
C THR A 11 5.53 -17.52 -42.03
N THR A 12 5.08 -16.29 -42.26
CA THR A 12 5.48 -15.11 -41.48
C THR A 12 5.13 -15.37 -40.01
N PRO A 13 6.07 -15.23 -39.05
CA PRO A 13 5.73 -15.36 -37.64
C PRO A 13 4.74 -14.24 -37.26
N ALA A 14 3.68 -14.63 -36.57
CA ALA A 14 2.66 -13.72 -36.04
C ALA A 14 3.35 -12.59 -35.28
N ALA A 15 3.08 -11.35 -35.69
CA ALA A 15 3.54 -10.17 -35.02
C ALA A 15 3.16 -10.28 -33.54
N VAL A 16 4.17 -10.15 -32.67
CA VAL A 16 3.97 -9.92 -31.24
C VAL A 16 3.08 -8.69 -31.13
N VAL A 17 1.81 -8.92 -30.78
CA VAL A 17 0.88 -7.84 -30.45
C VAL A 17 1.34 -7.33 -29.10
N THR A 18 2.31 -6.40 -29.12
CA THR A 18 2.52 -5.47 -28.03
C THR A 18 1.15 -4.89 -27.69
N PRO A 19 0.71 -4.90 -26.42
CA PRO A 19 -0.52 -4.22 -26.05
C PRO A 19 -0.35 -2.77 -26.48
N SER A 20 -1.17 -2.35 -27.43
CA SER A 20 -1.34 -0.93 -27.73
C SER A 20 -1.66 -0.28 -26.40
N ALA A 21 -0.75 0.55 -25.90
CA ALA A 21 -1.12 1.55 -24.92
C ALA A 21 -2.36 2.24 -25.49
N ALA A 22 -3.52 1.98 -24.92
CA ALA A 22 -4.71 2.74 -25.23
C ALA A 22 -4.36 4.17 -24.80
N THR A 23 -3.89 4.95 -25.76
CA THR A 23 -3.47 6.32 -25.52
C THR A 23 -4.77 7.04 -25.18
N SER A 24 -4.89 7.51 -23.93
CA SER A 24 -6.08 8.19 -23.44
C SER A 24 -6.50 9.27 -24.43
N SER A 25 -7.79 9.29 -24.78
CA SER A 25 -8.31 10.15 -25.84
C SER A 25 -8.45 11.61 -25.40
N ILE A 26 -8.39 11.91 -24.10
CA ILE A 26 -8.37 13.28 -23.60
C ILE A 26 -7.51 13.37 -22.31
N ARG A 27 -6.38 14.08 -22.36
CA ARG A 27 -5.55 14.51 -21.22
C ARG A 27 -5.98 15.90 -20.75
N ALA A 28 -5.75 16.22 -19.47
CA ALA A 28 -5.84 17.59 -18.98
C ALA A 28 -5.01 18.55 -19.85
N GLY A 29 -5.57 19.70 -20.17
CA GLY A 29 -4.80 20.79 -20.78
C GLY A 29 -4.18 21.66 -19.69
N GLU A 30 -3.21 22.50 -20.07
CA GLU A 30 -2.58 23.44 -19.15
C GLU A 30 -2.82 24.88 -19.60
N LEU A 31 -3.20 25.74 -18.65
CA LEU A 31 -3.10 27.19 -18.81
C LEU A 31 -1.82 27.67 -18.13
N GLN A 32 -0.87 28.11 -18.93
CA GLN A 32 0.35 28.75 -18.45
C GLN A 32 0.17 30.26 -18.38
N PHE A 33 0.67 30.86 -17.29
CA PHE A 33 0.76 32.30 -17.11
C PHE A 33 2.21 32.66 -16.83
N VAL A 34 2.79 33.48 -17.70
CA VAL A 34 4.24 33.72 -17.74
C VAL A 34 4.53 35.20 -17.87
N ILE A 35 5.48 35.68 -17.06
CA ILE A 35 5.99 37.06 -17.12
C ILE A 35 7.35 37.02 -17.79
N LYS A 36 7.45 37.59 -18.99
CA LYS A 36 8.71 37.66 -19.74
C LYS A 36 9.71 38.57 -19.02
N PRO A 37 10.98 38.16 -18.90
CA PRO A 37 12.05 39.03 -18.40
C PRO A 37 12.56 39.93 -19.53
N SER A 38 11.81 40.96 -19.93
CA SER A 38 12.16 41.88 -21.02
C SER A 38 13.03 43.09 -20.60
N GLY A 39 13.47 43.14 -19.34
CA GLY A 39 14.58 44.00 -18.88
C GLY A 39 14.21 45.38 -18.28
N VAL A 40 12.97 45.86 -18.34
CA VAL A 40 12.53 47.14 -17.72
C VAL A 40 11.01 47.20 -17.45
N GLY A 41 10.59 47.57 -16.23
CA GLY A 41 9.18 47.83 -15.87
C GLY A 41 8.74 47.25 -14.51
N ASN A 42 7.43 47.32 -14.18
CA ASN A 42 6.89 46.79 -12.92
C ASN A 42 6.59 45.29 -13.03
N TYR A 43 7.59 44.49 -12.66
CA TYR A 43 7.53 43.04 -12.76
C TYR A 43 6.75 42.35 -11.64
N SER A 44 6.22 43.08 -10.67
CA SER A 44 5.60 42.52 -9.47
C SER A 44 4.11 42.77 -9.42
N GLY A 45 3.38 41.82 -8.83
CA GLY A 45 1.95 41.99 -8.56
C GLY A 45 1.02 41.49 -9.65
N TRP A 46 1.56 40.83 -10.67
CA TRP A 46 0.81 40.19 -11.73
C TRP A 46 0.08 38.94 -11.22
N GLN A 47 -1.19 38.79 -11.58
CA GLN A 47 -2.02 37.66 -11.18
C GLN A 47 -2.89 37.20 -12.34
N VAL A 48 -3.26 35.92 -12.30
CA VAL A 48 -4.29 35.36 -13.16
C VAL A 48 -5.44 34.85 -12.32
N GLN A 49 -6.67 35.16 -12.74
CA GLN A 49 -7.90 34.66 -12.17
C GLN A 49 -8.64 33.83 -13.21
N ILE A 50 -9.00 32.60 -12.86
CA ILE A 50 -9.90 31.75 -13.64
C ILE A 50 -11.23 31.77 -12.89
N LEU A 51 -12.18 32.54 -13.40
CA LEU A 51 -13.37 32.91 -12.64
C LEU A 51 -14.51 31.92 -12.81
N GLN A 52 -14.68 31.39 -14.01
CA GLN A 52 -15.74 30.46 -14.36
C GLN A 52 -15.30 29.59 -15.53
N ALA A 53 -15.91 28.42 -15.61
CA ALA A 53 -15.84 27.56 -16.77
C ALA A 53 -17.23 27.51 -17.43
N GLY A 54 -17.29 27.51 -18.75
CA GLY A 54 -18.54 27.62 -19.50
C GLY A 54 -19.45 26.40 -19.30
N ASN A 55 -18.99 25.24 -19.78
CA ASN A 55 -19.73 23.98 -19.72
C ASN A 55 -19.17 23.00 -18.69
N ILE A 56 -18.26 23.46 -17.82
CA ILE A 56 -17.58 22.61 -16.84
C ILE A 56 -18.11 22.98 -15.45
N TRP A 57 -19.20 22.34 -15.09
CA TRP A 57 -19.93 22.61 -13.86
C TRP A 57 -19.20 21.99 -12.66
N GLY A 58 -19.24 22.65 -11.50
CA GLY A 58 -18.51 22.23 -10.30
C GLY A 58 -17.06 22.70 -10.22
N PHE A 59 -16.60 23.48 -11.20
CA PHE A 59 -15.32 24.19 -11.17
C PHE A 59 -15.26 25.21 -10.03
N LYS A 60 -14.14 25.23 -9.31
CA LYS A 60 -13.82 26.22 -8.29
C LYS A 60 -13.03 27.37 -8.91
N PRO A 61 -13.50 28.63 -8.75
CA PRO A 61 -12.71 29.77 -9.16
C PRO A 61 -11.32 29.75 -8.55
N PHE A 62 -10.31 30.05 -9.36
CA PHE A 62 -8.91 30.05 -8.95
C PHE A 62 -8.32 31.44 -9.11
N THR A 63 -7.60 31.90 -8.08
CA THR A 63 -6.80 33.13 -8.15
C THR A 63 -5.37 32.77 -7.81
N SER A 64 -4.44 33.12 -8.70
CA SER A 64 -3.03 32.87 -8.44
C SER A 64 -2.51 33.75 -7.31
N ARG A 65 -1.39 33.34 -6.72
CA ARG A 65 -0.51 34.27 -6.02
C ARG A 65 -0.09 35.42 -6.97
N LYS A 66 0.37 36.53 -6.40
CA LYS A 66 1.10 37.56 -7.14
C LYS A 66 2.44 36.98 -7.61
N LEU A 67 2.69 37.04 -8.91
CA LEU A 67 3.92 36.61 -9.55
C LEU A 67 4.84 37.81 -9.80
N ASN A 68 6.15 37.51 -9.79
CA ASN A 68 7.23 38.43 -10.11
C ASN A 68 7.89 38.06 -11.46
N ALA A 69 8.81 38.90 -11.95
CA ALA A 69 9.65 38.59 -13.11
C ALA A 69 10.24 37.19 -13.02
N SER A 70 10.22 36.48 -14.15
CA SER A 70 10.74 35.11 -14.28
C SER A 70 9.96 34.05 -13.50
N GLU A 71 8.93 34.42 -12.73
CA GLU A 71 7.98 33.45 -12.19
C GLU A 71 6.93 33.09 -13.23
N SER A 72 6.54 31.82 -13.20
CA SER A 72 5.55 31.26 -14.10
C SER A 72 4.67 30.27 -13.35
N LEU A 73 3.43 30.18 -13.81
CA LEU A 73 2.40 29.32 -13.25
C LEU A 73 1.81 28.46 -14.35
N SER A 74 1.52 27.20 -14.05
CA SER A 74 0.73 26.31 -14.89
C SER A 74 -0.42 25.79 -14.05
N VAL A 75 -1.63 25.87 -14.61
CA VAL A 75 -2.86 25.36 -14.01
C VAL A 75 -3.40 24.26 -14.91
N ALA A 76 -3.50 23.04 -14.39
CA ALA A 76 -4.13 21.93 -15.09
C ALA A 76 -5.64 22.07 -15.06
N LEU A 77 -6.28 21.96 -16.23
CA LEU A 77 -7.71 22.17 -16.43
C LEU A 77 -8.29 21.09 -17.34
N TYR A 78 -9.55 20.73 -17.11
CA TYR A 78 -10.26 19.85 -18.05
C TYR A 78 -10.52 20.60 -19.36
N PRO A 79 -10.58 19.92 -20.50
CA PRO A 79 -10.84 20.59 -21.76
C PRO A 79 -12.20 21.30 -21.75
N GLY A 80 -12.22 22.53 -22.26
CA GLY A 80 -13.40 23.36 -22.39
C GLY A 80 -13.08 24.84 -22.26
N SER A 81 -14.12 25.66 -22.20
CA SER A 81 -13.97 27.12 -22.22
C SER A 81 -13.91 27.69 -20.81
N TYR A 82 -12.95 28.58 -20.57
CA TYR A 82 -12.71 29.26 -19.30
C TYR A 82 -12.70 30.78 -19.48
N PHE A 83 -13.23 31.50 -18.51
CA PHE A 83 -13.10 32.94 -18.44
C PHE A 83 -11.94 33.32 -17.53
N VAL A 84 -10.93 33.96 -18.11
CA VAL A 84 -9.66 34.24 -17.46
C VAL A 84 -9.42 35.74 -17.43
N LYS A 85 -9.04 36.29 -16.28
CA LYS A 85 -8.58 37.67 -16.13
C LYS A 85 -7.11 37.73 -15.76
N VAL A 86 -6.41 38.70 -16.32
CA VAL A 86 -5.06 39.10 -15.91
C VAL A 86 -5.16 40.40 -15.14
N LEU A 87 -4.52 40.44 -13.98
CA LEU A 87 -4.56 41.57 -13.06
C LEU A 87 -3.14 42.04 -12.74
N LEU A 88 -2.99 43.35 -12.55
CA LEU A 88 -1.78 43.96 -12.00
C LEU A 88 -2.13 44.67 -10.70
N ASN A 89 -1.57 44.21 -9.59
CA ASN A 89 -1.81 44.75 -8.25
C ASN A 89 -3.30 44.81 -7.87
N GLY A 90 -4.09 43.85 -8.35
CA GLY A 90 -5.53 43.74 -8.08
C GLY A 90 -6.42 44.58 -8.99
N ARG A 91 -5.86 45.28 -9.99
CA ARG A 91 -6.63 45.94 -11.05
C ARG A 91 -6.71 45.05 -12.27
N ASP A 92 -7.88 44.99 -12.91
CA ASP A 92 -8.10 44.26 -14.16
C ASP A 92 -7.30 44.91 -15.29
N GLU A 93 -6.42 44.15 -15.93
CA GLU A 93 -5.64 44.60 -17.11
C GLU A 93 -6.27 44.05 -18.40
N GLN A 94 -6.56 42.74 -18.43
CA GLN A 94 -7.20 42.11 -19.60
C GLN A 94 -8.04 40.88 -19.22
N ALA A 95 -9.01 40.56 -20.05
CA ALA A 95 -9.85 39.37 -19.89
C ALA A 95 -9.94 38.58 -21.21
N TYR A 96 -10.00 37.25 -21.09
CA TYR A 96 -10.01 36.31 -22.20
C TYR A 96 -11.07 35.23 -22.00
N GLY A 97 -11.69 34.81 -23.10
CA GLY A 97 -12.25 33.47 -23.22
C GLY A 97 -11.15 32.54 -23.72
N VAL A 98 -10.73 31.58 -22.88
CA VAL A 98 -9.67 30.63 -23.22
C VAL A 98 -10.29 29.25 -23.42
N LEU A 99 -10.10 28.67 -24.60
CA LEU A 99 -10.49 27.29 -24.90
C LEU A 99 -9.31 26.37 -24.58
N ILE A 100 -9.39 25.62 -23.49
CA ILE A 100 -8.40 24.60 -23.14
C ILE A 100 -8.71 23.35 -23.94
N SER A 101 -7.75 22.93 -24.77
CA SER A 101 -7.85 21.67 -25.51
C SER A 101 -7.09 20.57 -24.79
N SER A 102 -7.51 19.34 -25.06
CA SER A 102 -6.92 18.18 -24.42
C SER A 102 -5.42 18.04 -24.68
N GLY A 103 -4.64 17.87 -23.60
CA GLY A 103 -3.19 17.69 -23.66
C GLY A 103 -2.42 18.86 -24.27
N SER A 104 -3.08 19.98 -24.56
CA SER A 104 -2.49 21.18 -25.13
C SER A 104 -2.12 22.17 -24.04
N ILE A 105 -1.14 23.02 -24.33
CA ILE A 105 -0.76 24.14 -23.48
C ILE A 105 -1.24 25.42 -24.14
N SER A 106 -2.02 26.19 -23.39
CA SER A 106 -2.41 27.56 -23.71
C SER A 106 -1.59 28.50 -22.83
N THR A 107 -1.00 29.54 -23.40
CA THR A 107 -0.09 30.43 -22.67
C THR A 107 -0.59 31.86 -22.72
N ILE A 108 -0.80 32.47 -21.56
CA ILE A 108 -0.93 33.91 -21.41
C ILE A 108 0.45 34.44 -21.03
N GLU A 109 1.01 35.23 -21.93
CA GLU A 109 2.32 35.84 -21.76
C GLU A 109 2.16 37.34 -21.49
N VAL A 110 2.83 37.81 -20.45
CA VAL A 110 2.92 39.24 -20.13
C VAL A 110 4.34 39.70 -20.46
N ASP A 111 4.44 40.56 -21.48
CA ASP A 111 5.64 41.32 -21.79
C ASP A 111 5.54 42.70 -21.14
N VAL A 112 6.44 42.97 -20.19
CA VAL A 112 6.44 44.20 -19.41
C VAL A 112 7.35 45.20 -20.09
N GLY A 113 6.77 46.26 -20.65
CA GLY A 113 7.50 47.33 -21.30
C GLY A 113 7.62 48.59 -20.46
N TYR A 114 8.42 49.55 -20.96
CA TYR A 114 8.67 50.82 -20.28
C TYR A 114 7.44 51.76 -20.30
N PHE A 115 6.68 51.75 -21.39
CA PHE A 115 5.55 52.67 -21.61
C PHE A 115 4.19 51.96 -21.60
N SER A 116 4.16 50.67 -21.94
CA SER A 116 2.97 49.83 -21.95
C SER A 116 3.38 48.38 -21.68
N ASN A 117 2.43 47.61 -21.16
CA ASN A 117 2.56 46.16 -21.07
C ASN A 117 1.79 45.53 -22.22
N ASP A 118 2.35 44.49 -22.82
CA ASP A 118 1.67 43.69 -23.83
C ASP A 118 1.31 42.33 -23.22
N ILE A 119 0.01 42.01 -23.21
CA ILE A 119 -0.49 40.73 -22.72
C ILE A 119 -1.01 39.97 -23.94
N THR A 120 -0.43 38.80 -24.21
CA THR A 120 -0.76 37.99 -25.40
C THR A 120 -1.25 36.61 -24.99
N LEU A 121 -2.37 36.17 -25.56
CA LEU A 121 -2.87 34.81 -25.43
C LEU A 121 -2.46 33.97 -26.63
N TYR A 122 -1.67 32.93 -26.40
CA TYR A 122 -1.37 31.88 -27.36
C TYR A 122 -2.23 30.65 -27.04
N ASN A 123 -3.29 30.43 -27.83
CA ASN A 123 -4.28 29.39 -27.57
C ASN A 123 -4.53 28.45 -28.77
N ASN A 124 -3.53 28.29 -29.64
CA ASN A 124 -3.62 27.36 -30.76
C ASN A 124 -3.07 25.99 -30.34
N PRO A 125 -3.89 24.94 -30.23
CA PRO A 125 -3.40 23.61 -29.80
C PRO A 125 -2.37 23.01 -30.77
N ALA A 126 -2.38 23.39 -32.05
CA ALA A 126 -1.38 22.96 -33.03
C ALA A 126 -0.02 23.67 -32.90
N ASP A 127 0.02 24.82 -32.20
CA ASP A 127 1.22 25.62 -32.01
C ASP A 127 1.62 25.67 -30.53
N GLN A 128 2.57 24.80 -30.16
CA GLN A 128 3.10 24.70 -28.82
C GLN A 128 4.44 25.43 -28.66
N SER A 129 4.82 26.30 -29.60
CA SER A 129 6.09 27.05 -29.55
C SER A 129 6.19 27.98 -28.35
N HIS A 130 5.04 28.44 -27.84
CA HIS A 130 4.90 29.28 -26.66
C HIS A 130 4.66 28.49 -25.36
N ALA A 131 4.83 27.17 -25.37
CA ALA A 131 4.78 26.36 -24.16
C ALA A 131 6.10 26.45 -23.38
N TYR A 132 6.04 26.96 -22.15
CA TYR A 132 7.20 27.04 -21.27
C TYR A 132 7.44 25.68 -20.62
N LYS A 133 8.62 25.11 -20.85
CA LYS A 133 9.02 23.80 -20.29
C LYS A 133 9.23 23.85 -18.78
N TYR A 134 9.77 24.97 -18.29
CA TYR A 134 10.11 25.15 -16.89
C TYR A 134 9.15 26.15 -16.27
N VAL A 135 8.16 25.60 -15.57
CA VAL A 135 7.17 26.39 -14.84
C VAL A 135 7.45 26.30 -13.35
N ILE A 136 7.54 27.45 -12.67
CA ILE A 136 7.91 27.50 -11.25
C ILE A 136 6.80 26.93 -10.37
N TYR A 137 5.54 27.26 -10.67
CA TYR A 137 4.39 26.83 -9.89
C TYR A 137 3.45 25.97 -10.73
N LYS A 138 3.06 24.82 -10.19
CA LYS A 138 2.08 23.93 -10.82
C LYS A 138 0.87 23.78 -9.91
N GLN A 139 -0.32 23.95 -10.47
CA GLN A 139 -1.59 23.71 -9.81
C GLN A 139 -2.22 22.47 -10.46
N PRO A 140 -2.29 21.35 -9.73
CA PRO A 140 -2.92 20.16 -10.24
C PRO A 140 -4.44 20.32 -10.33
N ILE A 141 -5.06 19.50 -11.17
CA ILE A 141 -6.47 19.61 -11.55
C ILE A 141 -7.43 19.30 -10.41
N ASP A 142 -7.01 18.48 -9.43
CA ASP A 142 -7.76 18.11 -8.24
C ASP A 142 -8.05 19.29 -7.31
N LEU A 143 -7.27 20.37 -7.38
CA LEU A 143 -7.57 21.60 -6.64
C LEU A 143 -8.73 22.41 -7.25
N MET A 144 -9.04 22.16 -8.53
CA MET A 144 -10.06 22.91 -9.27
C MET A 144 -11.47 22.35 -9.06
N PHE A 145 -11.61 21.16 -8.46
CA PHE A 145 -12.90 20.48 -8.27
C PHE A 145 -12.99 19.88 -6.86
N ASP A 146 -14.16 20.01 -6.21
CA ASP A 146 -14.45 19.21 -5.02
C ASP A 146 -14.93 17.81 -5.44
N PRO A 147 -14.54 16.75 -4.72
CA PRO A 147 -15.05 15.42 -4.98
C PRO A 147 -16.56 15.35 -4.71
N VAL A 148 -17.31 14.81 -5.66
CA VAL A 148 -18.69 14.33 -5.43
C VAL A 148 -18.65 12.92 -4.92
N THR A 149 -19.43 12.65 -3.87
CA THR A 149 -19.56 11.31 -3.32
C THR A 149 -20.67 10.54 -4.03
N ILE A 150 -20.34 9.34 -4.51
CA ILE A 150 -21.25 8.40 -5.16
C ILE A 150 -21.35 7.18 -4.26
N VAL A 151 -22.57 6.79 -3.91
CA VAL A 151 -22.81 5.57 -3.13
C VAL A 151 -22.72 4.39 -4.08
N LEU A 152 -21.82 3.46 -3.81
CA LEU A 152 -21.65 2.22 -4.55
C LEU A 152 -22.25 1.06 -3.72
N PRO A 153 -22.46 -0.14 -4.30
CA PRO A 153 -23.00 -1.26 -3.55
C PRO A 153 -22.12 -1.68 -2.35
N GLY A 154 -22.77 -2.23 -1.33
CA GLY A 154 -22.09 -2.76 -0.16
C GLY A 154 -21.51 -1.66 0.72
N ASP A 155 -20.21 -1.78 1.04
CA ASP A 155 -19.45 -0.85 1.87
C ASP A 155 -18.57 0.10 1.02
N LEU A 156 -18.83 0.20 -0.28
CA LEU A 156 -18.02 0.99 -1.20
C LEU A 156 -18.55 2.43 -1.35
N ILE A 157 -17.61 3.37 -1.43
CA ILE A 157 -17.87 4.80 -1.66
C ILE A 157 -17.01 5.27 -2.83
N GLY A 158 -17.65 5.80 -3.87
CA GLY A 158 -16.99 6.47 -4.97
C GLY A 158 -16.80 7.96 -4.69
N LYS A 159 -15.67 8.52 -5.12
CA LYS A 159 -15.45 9.97 -5.16
C LYS A 159 -15.02 10.38 -6.56
N TYR A 160 -15.75 11.28 -7.18
CA TYR A 160 -15.49 11.79 -8.52
C TYR A 160 -15.05 13.25 -8.47
N GLU A 161 -13.89 13.56 -9.04
CA GLU A 161 -13.30 14.90 -9.16
C GLU A 161 -13.29 15.29 -10.66
N GLY A 162 -14.29 16.05 -11.08
CA GLY A 162 -14.46 16.43 -12.48
C GLY A 162 -15.73 17.26 -12.74
N PRO A 163 -16.07 17.48 -14.02
CA PRO A 163 -17.29 18.18 -14.42
C PRO A 163 -18.55 17.48 -13.89
N ARG A 164 -19.56 18.25 -13.47
CA ARG A 164 -20.78 17.69 -12.86
C ARG A 164 -21.97 18.62 -12.93
N VAL A 165 -23.15 18.12 -13.28
CA VAL A 165 -24.39 18.90 -13.16
C VAL A 165 -25.06 18.57 -11.84
N GLY A 166 -25.01 19.50 -10.86
CA GLY A 166 -25.47 19.24 -9.50
C GLY A 166 -24.60 18.19 -8.79
N GLN A 167 -25.19 17.03 -8.47
CA GLN A 167 -24.48 15.87 -7.89
C GLN A 167 -24.20 14.77 -8.91
N THR A 168 -24.52 15.00 -10.19
CA THR A 168 -24.34 14.00 -11.25
C THR A 168 -23.02 14.24 -11.99
N PRO A 169 -22.05 13.31 -11.95
CA PRO A 169 -20.82 13.38 -12.75
C PRO A 169 -21.12 13.45 -14.24
N THR A 170 -20.33 14.24 -14.99
CA THR A 170 -20.39 14.34 -16.44
C THR A 170 -18.99 14.53 -17.04
N GLY A 171 -18.79 14.09 -18.27
CA GLY A 171 -17.50 14.26 -18.96
C GLY A 171 -16.38 13.46 -18.32
N GLU A 172 -15.13 13.89 -18.50
CA GLU A 172 -13.97 13.15 -18.01
C GLU A 172 -13.48 13.70 -16.67
N GLY A 173 -13.09 12.80 -15.76
CA GLY A 173 -12.54 13.18 -14.47
C GLY A 173 -11.86 12.06 -13.73
N LEU A 174 -11.47 12.32 -12.49
CA LEU A 174 -10.77 11.36 -11.65
C LEU A 174 -11.75 10.68 -10.71
N PHE A 175 -11.89 9.35 -10.82
CA PHE A 175 -12.75 8.58 -9.94
C PHE A 175 -11.94 7.69 -8.99
N ARG A 176 -12.24 7.76 -7.70
CA ARG A 176 -11.60 6.95 -6.66
C ARG A 176 -12.65 6.14 -5.92
N ILE A 177 -12.39 4.84 -5.76
CA ILE A 177 -13.27 3.90 -5.06
C ILE A 177 -12.64 3.56 -3.71
N PHE A 178 -13.40 3.78 -2.65
CA PHE A 178 -13.00 3.52 -1.28
C PHE A 178 -13.87 2.43 -0.67
N ARG A 179 -13.32 1.67 0.28
CA ARG A 179 -14.06 0.77 1.17
C ARG A 179 -14.21 1.42 2.53
N GLN A 180 -15.41 1.37 3.09
CA GLN A 180 -15.70 1.88 4.42
C GLN A 180 -15.26 0.85 5.47
N THR A 181 -14.30 1.22 6.32
CA THR A 181 -13.86 0.37 7.44
C THR A 181 -14.64 0.67 8.72
N GLY A 182 -14.81 -0.36 9.57
CA GLY A 182 -15.85 -0.47 10.60
C GLY A 182 -15.86 0.53 11.78
N HIS A 183 -16.89 0.31 12.61
CA HIS A 183 -17.53 1.23 13.53
C HIS A 183 -16.71 1.69 14.75
N LYS A 184 -15.93 2.76 14.60
CA LYS A 184 -15.70 3.75 15.68
C LYS A 184 -15.02 5.02 15.18
N TYR A 185 -14.26 4.91 14.09
CA TYR A 185 -13.63 6.01 13.38
C TYR A 185 -13.77 5.70 11.89
N LYS A 186 -14.66 6.40 11.17
CA LYS A 186 -14.97 6.17 9.75
C LYS A 186 -13.70 6.34 8.88
N GLY A 187 -12.93 5.28 8.69
CA GLY A 187 -11.78 5.24 7.78
C GLY A 187 -12.26 4.85 6.38
N LEU A 188 -11.68 5.49 5.36
CA LEU A 188 -11.88 5.11 3.96
C LEU A 188 -10.57 4.51 3.43
N ASP A 189 -10.59 3.23 3.08
CA ASP A 189 -9.45 2.58 2.44
C ASP A 189 -9.59 2.71 0.93
N LEU A 190 -8.61 3.32 0.27
CA LEU A 190 -8.58 3.37 -1.19
C LEU A 190 -8.44 1.95 -1.74
N ILE A 191 -9.34 1.56 -2.63
CA ILE A 191 -9.34 0.23 -3.27
C ILE A 191 -8.91 0.33 -4.73
N ALA A 192 -9.46 1.30 -5.46
CA ALA A 192 -9.17 1.49 -6.88
C ALA A 192 -9.28 2.96 -7.30
N THR A 193 -8.60 3.30 -8.40
CA THR A 193 -8.66 4.60 -9.06
C THR A 193 -8.93 4.38 -10.55
N ILE A 194 -9.79 5.19 -11.14
CA ILE A 194 -9.94 5.38 -12.58
C ILE A 194 -9.43 6.79 -12.88
N PRO A 195 -8.18 6.93 -13.36
CA PRO A 195 -7.56 8.25 -13.56
C PRO A 195 -8.32 9.13 -14.57
N ASP A 196 -8.78 8.49 -15.64
CA ASP A 196 -9.45 9.13 -16.78
C ASP A 196 -10.89 8.59 -16.88
N ALA A 197 -11.66 8.69 -15.80
CA ALA A 197 -13.03 8.20 -15.72
C ALA A 197 -13.96 9.01 -16.62
N LYS A 198 -14.67 8.33 -17.51
CA LYS A 198 -15.69 8.90 -18.38
C LYS A 198 -17.06 8.77 -17.71
N ALA A 199 -17.68 9.90 -17.43
CA ALA A 199 -19.00 10.02 -16.85
C ALA A 199 -20.03 10.41 -17.93
N GLU A 200 -20.99 9.52 -18.18
CA GLU A 200 -22.09 9.72 -19.12
C GLU A 200 -23.40 9.30 -18.44
N ASP A 201 -24.38 10.21 -18.37
CA ASP A 201 -25.67 9.98 -17.70
C ASP A 201 -25.54 9.38 -16.29
N GLY A 202 -24.54 9.84 -15.53
CA GLY A 202 -24.25 9.37 -14.17
C GLY A 202 -23.59 7.99 -14.08
N HIS A 203 -23.25 7.35 -15.20
CA HIS A 203 -22.49 6.11 -15.26
C HIS A 203 -21.01 6.41 -15.50
N LEU A 204 -20.13 5.70 -14.79
CA LEU A 204 -18.69 5.86 -14.89
C LEU A 204 -18.05 4.67 -15.60
N SER A 205 -17.12 4.96 -16.51
CA SER A 205 -16.32 3.95 -17.20
C SER A 205 -14.86 4.38 -17.31
N GLY A 206 -13.96 3.41 -17.49
CA GLY A 206 -12.52 3.66 -17.66
C GLY A 206 -11.70 2.53 -17.05
N GLU A 207 -10.38 2.57 -17.17
CA GLU A 207 -9.51 1.53 -16.59
C GLU A 207 -9.42 1.66 -15.06
N LEU A 208 -9.84 0.62 -14.32
CA LEU A 208 -9.67 0.54 -12.87
C LEU A 208 -8.27 0.06 -12.54
N ILE A 209 -7.53 0.89 -11.81
CA ILE A 209 -6.23 0.57 -11.24
C ILE A 209 -6.42 0.35 -9.73
N PHE A 210 -6.24 -0.88 -9.28
CA PHE A 210 -6.38 -1.24 -7.87
C PHE A 210 -5.08 -0.98 -7.09
N THR A 211 -5.20 -0.88 -5.76
CA THR A 211 -4.04 -0.70 -4.88
C THR A 211 -3.10 -1.90 -4.82
N ASP A 212 -3.54 -3.09 -5.24
CA ASP A 212 -2.68 -4.27 -5.45
C ASP A 212 -1.92 -4.23 -6.79
N GLY A 213 -2.07 -3.15 -7.55
CA GLY A 213 -1.43 -2.91 -8.84
C GLY A 213 -2.15 -3.51 -10.03
N ARG A 214 -3.23 -4.28 -9.86
CA ARG A 214 -3.96 -4.85 -11.00
C ARG A 214 -4.74 -3.77 -11.74
N ALA A 215 -4.76 -3.90 -13.06
CA ALA A 215 -5.58 -3.10 -13.96
C ALA A 215 -6.74 -3.93 -14.52
N VAL A 216 -7.92 -3.35 -14.58
CA VAL A 216 -9.15 -3.97 -15.08
C VAL A 216 -9.85 -3.00 -16.04
N ASP A 217 -10.25 -3.46 -17.22
CA ASP A 217 -11.09 -2.66 -18.12
C ASP A 217 -12.48 -2.47 -17.49
N GLY A 218 -12.79 -1.22 -17.14
CA GLY A 218 -13.82 -0.89 -16.17
C GLY A 218 -15.10 -0.38 -16.76
N LYS A 219 -15.69 -1.14 -17.67
CA LYS A 219 -17.14 -1.06 -17.89
C LYS A 219 -17.83 -1.76 -16.73
N MET A 220 -18.06 -1.01 -15.66
CA MET A 220 -18.90 -1.48 -14.57
C MET A 220 -20.35 -1.58 -15.07
N ASP A 221 -21.11 -2.53 -14.53
CA ASP A 221 -22.53 -2.62 -14.83
C ASP A 221 -23.32 -1.44 -14.19
N ALA A 222 -24.64 -1.39 -14.42
CA ALA A 222 -25.50 -0.34 -13.84
C ALA A 222 -25.50 -0.32 -12.29
N ASN A 223 -25.03 -1.41 -11.66
CA ASN A 223 -24.88 -1.52 -10.22
C ASN A 223 -23.42 -1.32 -9.79
N TYR A 224 -22.53 -0.81 -10.65
CA TYR A 224 -21.11 -0.61 -10.34
C TYR A 224 -20.32 -1.90 -9.99
N ASN A 225 -20.77 -3.07 -10.46
CA ASN A 225 -20.03 -4.32 -10.33
C ASN A 225 -19.18 -4.60 -11.58
N LEU A 226 -18.11 -5.38 -11.40
CA LEU A 226 -17.33 -5.92 -12.51
C LEU A 226 -18.09 -7.08 -13.17
N PRO A 227 -18.37 -7.02 -14.48
CA PRO A 227 -19.04 -8.10 -15.19
C PRO A 227 -18.27 -9.43 -15.15
N GLU A 228 -18.97 -10.55 -15.28
CA GLU A 228 -18.33 -11.86 -15.42
C GLU A 228 -17.46 -11.92 -16.68
N GLY A 229 -16.29 -12.55 -16.58
CA GLY A 229 -15.34 -12.67 -17.68
C GLY A 229 -14.47 -11.43 -17.88
N THR A 230 -14.63 -10.41 -17.03
CA THR A 230 -13.73 -9.26 -16.97
C THR A 230 -12.28 -9.71 -16.74
N THR A 231 -11.35 -9.12 -17.47
CA THR A 231 -9.93 -9.49 -17.43
C THR A 231 -9.15 -8.54 -16.52
N ALA A 232 -8.48 -9.07 -15.51
CA ALA A 232 -7.54 -8.35 -14.68
C ALA A 232 -6.10 -8.62 -15.12
N ARG A 233 -5.24 -7.60 -15.11
CA ARG A 233 -3.83 -7.69 -15.52
C ARG A 233 -2.95 -7.13 -14.42
N TRP A 234 -1.93 -7.89 -14.01
CA TRP A 234 -0.95 -7.41 -13.04
C TRP A 234 0.31 -6.88 -13.73
N PRO A 235 1.08 -6.00 -13.06
CA PRO A 235 2.31 -5.43 -13.63
C PRO A 235 3.38 -6.45 -13.97
N ASP A 236 3.35 -7.63 -13.33
CA ASP A 236 4.29 -8.72 -13.61
C ASP A 236 3.91 -9.53 -14.87
N GLY A 237 2.83 -9.17 -15.56
CA GLY A 237 2.34 -9.87 -16.75
C GLY A 237 1.32 -10.96 -16.46
N SER A 238 0.97 -11.22 -15.20
CA SER A 238 -0.09 -12.18 -14.86
C SER A 238 -1.45 -11.66 -15.33
N VAL A 239 -2.31 -12.56 -15.80
CA VAL A 239 -3.66 -12.23 -16.31
C VAL A 239 -4.69 -13.15 -15.67
N PHE A 240 -5.76 -12.57 -15.13
CA PHE A 240 -6.91 -13.32 -14.61
C PHE A 240 -8.15 -13.03 -15.45
N LYS A 241 -8.93 -14.08 -15.71
CA LYS A 241 -10.26 -13.99 -16.32
C LYS A 241 -11.24 -14.84 -15.54
N GLY A 242 -12.34 -14.24 -15.07
CA GLY A 242 -13.33 -14.98 -14.30
C GLY A 242 -14.38 -14.11 -13.63
N GLN A 243 -14.88 -14.61 -12.51
CA GLN A 243 -15.88 -14.00 -11.66
C GLN A 243 -15.24 -13.16 -10.56
N TYR A 244 -16.00 -12.16 -10.10
CA TYR A 244 -15.62 -11.24 -9.05
C TYR A 244 -16.68 -11.26 -7.95
N LEU A 245 -16.24 -11.12 -6.69
CA LEU A 245 -17.10 -10.83 -5.54
C LEU A 245 -16.85 -9.39 -5.12
N GLY A 246 -17.75 -8.50 -5.51
CA GLY A 246 -17.48 -7.06 -5.49
C GLY A 246 -16.27 -6.74 -6.37
N PRO A 247 -15.24 -6.04 -5.87
CA PRO A 247 -14.03 -5.76 -6.63
C PRO A 247 -13.05 -6.95 -6.72
N GLU A 248 -13.19 -8.00 -5.90
CA GLU A 248 -12.15 -9.02 -5.73
C GLU A 248 -12.36 -10.23 -6.65
N PRO A 249 -11.30 -10.75 -7.29
CA PRO A 249 -11.33 -12.04 -8.00
C PRO A 249 -11.80 -13.17 -7.07
N SER A 250 -12.76 -13.98 -7.52
CA SER A 250 -13.33 -15.07 -6.71
C SER A 250 -13.10 -16.46 -7.33
N ASN A 251 -13.49 -16.66 -8.59
CA ASN A 251 -13.30 -17.93 -9.31
C ASN A 251 -12.95 -17.64 -10.76
N GLY A 252 -11.97 -18.34 -11.31
CA GLY A 252 -11.61 -18.15 -12.71
C GLY A 252 -10.28 -18.77 -13.08
N THR A 253 -9.70 -18.24 -14.15
CA THR A 253 -8.42 -18.68 -14.69
C THR A 253 -7.36 -17.60 -14.51
N LEU A 254 -6.29 -17.89 -13.77
CA LEU A 254 -5.11 -17.06 -13.62
C LEU A 254 -3.97 -17.65 -14.46
N THR A 255 -3.46 -16.90 -15.41
CA THR A 255 -2.25 -17.20 -16.16
C THR A 255 -1.11 -16.36 -15.59
N LEU A 256 -0.07 -17.01 -15.07
CA LEU A 256 1.14 -16.36 -14.57
C LEU A 256 2.10 -16.07 -15.73
N ALA A 257 3.04 -15.16 -15.49
CA ALA A 257 4.01 -14.74 -16.50
C ALA A 257 4.95 -15.85 -16.97
N ASP A 258 5.17 -16.89 -16.15
CA ASP A 258 5.97 -18.06 -16.48
C ASP A 258 5.23 -19.10 -17.34
N GLY A 259 3.95 -18.85 -17.67
CA GLY A 259 3.09 -19.76 -18.43
C GLY A 259 2.28 -20.73 -17.57
N THR A 260 2.44 -20.70 -16.25
CA THR A 260 1.60 -21.49 -15.33
C THR A 260 0.16 -21.00 -15.38
N VAL A 261 -0.79 -21.92 -15.52
CA VAL A 261 -2.23 -21.60 -15.53
C VAL A 261 -2.92 -22.26 -14.35
N TRP A 262 -3.64 -21.47 -13.57
CA TRP A 262 -4.52 -21.95 -12.50
C TRP A 262 -5.98 -21.75 -12.90
N THR A 263 -6.82 -22.76 -12.69
CA THR A 263 -8.27 -22.63 -12.79
C THR A 263 -8.93 -23.09 -11.49
N GLY A 264 -9.67 -22.20 -10.83
CA GLY A 264 -10.34 -22.51 -9.58
C GLY A 264 -10.64 -21.29 -8.72
N PRO A 265 -10.83 -21.50 -7.40
CA PRO A 265 -11.05 -20.42 -6.46
C PRO A 265 -9.80 -19.57 -6.30
N MET A 266 -10.02 -18.29 -6.01
CA MET A 266 -8.98 -17.28 -5.83
C MET A 266 -9.37 -16.30 -4.74
N GLN A 267 -8.34 -15.70 -4.14
CA GLN A 267 -8.47 -14.55 -3.27
C GLN A 267 -7.38 -13.55 -3.64
N GLY A 268 -7.78 -12.42 -4.24
CA GLY A 268 -6.83 -11.47 -4.83
C GLY A 268 -6.01 -12.14 -5.94
N LYS A 269 -4.68 -12.07 -5.86
CA LYS A 269 -3.76 -12.76 -6.79
C LYS A 269 -3.39 -14.19 -6.34
N ALA A 270 -3.95 -14.71 -5.26
CA ALA A 270 -3.61 -16.02 -4.74
C ALA A 270 -4.68 -17.06 -5.12
N PRO A 271 -4.33 -18.09 -5.92
CA PRO A 271 -5.08 -19.33 -6.00
C PRO A 271 -5.38 -19.93 -4.61
N GLN A 272 -6.63 -20.33 -4.37
CA GLN A 272 -7.08 -20.90 -3.10
C GLN A 272 -7.88 -22.17 -3.32
N GLY A 273 -7.76 -23.11 -2.38
CA GLY A 273 -8.59 -24.31 -2.35
C GLY A 273 -8.34 -25.26 -3.54
N PRO A 274 -9.18 -26.29 -3.69
CA PRO A 274 -9.03 -27.29 -4.74
C PRO A 274 -9.26 -26.68 -6.13
N GLY A 275 -8.31 -26.85 -7.03
CA GLY A 275 -8.41 -26.41 -8.42
C GLY A 275 -7.51 -27.19 -9.38
N THR A 276 -7.40 -26.69 -10.60
CA THR A 276 -6.55 -27.27 -11.65
C THR A 276 -5.34 -26.39 -11.87
N LEU A 277 -4.13 -26.95 -11.75
CA LEU A 277 -2.87 -26.27 -12.07
C LEU A 277 -2.26 -26.88 -13.34
N ILE A 278 -2.04 -26.08 -14.37
CA ILE A 278 -1.29 -26.45 -15.56
C ILE A 278 0.08 -25.80 -15.46
N ARG A 279 1.13 -26.61 -15.47
CA ARG A 279 2.52 -26.15 -15.43
C ARG A 279 3.00 -25.73 -16.82
N PRO A 280 4.09 -24.94 -16.91
CA PRO A 280 4.66 -24.55 -18.19
C PRO A 280 5.11 -25.73 -19.08
N ASP A 281 5.40 -26.88 -18.47
CA ASP A 281 5.75 -28.12 -19.17
C ASP A 281 4.52 -28.88 -19.75
N GLY A 282 3.31 -28.33 -19.58
CA GLY A 282 2.05 -28.93 -20.03
C GLY A 282 1.42 -29.92 -19.04
N THR A 283 2.07 -30.21 -17.91
CA THR A 283 1.51 -31.10 -16.88
C THR A 283 0.32 -30.45 -16.19
N ARG A 284 -0.83 -31.12 -16.24
CA ARG A 284 -2.08 -30.70 -15.60
C ARG A 284 -2.28 -31.47 -14.30
N ILE A 285 -2.35 -30.77 -13.17
CA ILE A 285 -2.57 -31.32 -11.84
C ILE A 285 -3.99 -30.98 -11.39
N GLU A 286 -4.77 -32.01 -11.09
CA GLU A 286 -6.15 -31.92 -10.62
C GLU A 286 -6.20 -31.86 -9.09
N LYS A 287 -7.24 -31.20 -8.55
CA LYS A 287 -7.46 -31.04 -7.10
C LYS A 287 -6.23 -30.51 -6.35
N ALA A 288 -5.43 -29.70 -7.03
CA ALA A 288 -4.32 -28.99 -6.43
C ALA A 288 -4.86 -28.09 -5.30
N PRO A 289 -4.18 -27.96 -4.16
CA PRO A 289 -4.67 -27.18 -3.00
C PRO A 289 -4.51 -25.65 -3.16
N GLY A 290 -3.94 -25.21 -4.28
CA GLY A 290 -3.63 -23.81 -4.61
C GLY A 290 -2.55 -23.76 -5.70
N GLY A 291 -2.05 -22.57 -6.01
CA GLY A 291 -1.06 -22.36 -7.09
C GLY A 291 0.41 -22.41 -6.63
N ASP A 292 0.63 -22.33 -5.32
CA ASP A 292 1.96 -22.39 -4.72
C ASP A 292 2.41 -23.85 -4.56
N ILE A 293 3.16 -24.34 -5.54
CA ILE A 293 3.70 -25.71 -5.55
C ILE A 293 4.56 -25.97 -4.31
N ALA A 294 5.19 -24.96 -3.69
CA ALA A 294 6.01 -25.15 -2.50
C ALA A 294 5.20 -25.73 -1.32
N ARG A 295 3.89 -25.55 -1.32
CA ARG A 295 2.97 -26.09 -0.30
C ARG A 295 2.50 -27.51 -0.58
N TYR A 296 2.86 -28.08 -1.72
CA TYR A 296 2.34 -29.39 -2.11
C TYR A 296 3.05 -30.49 -1.34
N ASN A 297 2.26 -31.35 -0.72
CA ASN A 297 2.75 -32.55 -0.06
C ASN A 297 1.70 -33.64 -0.24
N GLY A 298 1.98 -34.67 -1.03
CA GLY A 298 0.98 -35.68 -1.35
C GLY A 298 1.06 -36.24 -2.76
N LYS A 299 0.08 -37.09 -3.05
CA LYS A 299 -0.23 -37.65 -4.37
C LYS A 299 -1.42 -36.89 -4.95
N PHE A 300 -1.26 -36.37 -6.16
CA PHE A 300 -2.30 -35.64 -6.88
C PHE A 300 -2.58 -36.31 -8.22
N PRO A 301 -3.84 -36.43 -8.67
CA PRO A 301 -4.13 -36.87 -10.03
C PRO A 301 -3.54 -35.86 -11.01
N CYS A 302 -2.86 -36.33 -12.05
CA CYS A 302 -2.32 -35.44 -13.07
C CYS A 302 -2.35 -36.06 -14.46
N THR A 303 -2.24 -35.22 -15.47
CA THR A 303 -2.17 -35.58 -16.88
C THR A 303 -0.93 -34.91 -17.47
N ASP A 304 -0.09 -35.67 -18.15
CA ASP A 304 1.09 -35.12 -18.83
C ASP A 304 0.71 -34.28 -20.07
N ALA A 305 1.71 -33.65 -20.71
CA ALA A 305 1.49 -32.84 -21.90
C ALA A 305 0.90 -33.62 -23.09
N ASN A 306 1.03 -34.95 -23.13
CA ASN A 306 0.50 -35.81 -24.18
C ASN A 306 -0.92 -36.31 -23.88
N GLY A 307 -1.50 -35.96 -22.73
CA GLY A 307 -2.81 -36.42 -22.31
C GLY A 307 -2.80 -37.74 -21.51
N THR A 308 -1.63 -38.26 -21.13
CA THR A 308 -1.51 -39.49 -20.34
C THR A 308 -1.86 -39.22 -18.89
N ALA A 309 -2.94 -39.83 -18.40
CA ALA A 309 -3.34 -39.73 -17.00
C ALA A 309 -2.43 -40.55 -16.08
N GLY A 310 -2.11 -40.01 -14.91
CA GLY A 310 -1.23 -40.63 -13.93
C GLY A 310 -1.37 -40.00 -12.55
N SER A 311 -0.28 -40.02 -11.78
CA SER A 311 -0.23 -39.43 -10.46
C SER A 311 1.09 -38.69 -10.26
N CYS A 312 0.99 -37.46 -9.79
CA CYS A 312 2.13 -36.61 -9.51
C CYS A 312 2.36 -36.61 -7.99
N TYR A 313 3.59 -36.88 -7.59
CA TYR A 313 3.98 -36.96 -6.19
C TYR A 313 4.83 -35.75 -5.83
N PHE A 314 4.50 -35.11 -4.72
CA PHE A 314 5.22 -33.96 -4.20
C PHE A 314 5.56 -34.17 -2.74
N PHE A 315 6.82 -33.94 -2.36
CA PHE A 315 7.26 -33.92 -0.97
C PHE A 315 7.82 -32.54 -0.63
N LYS A 316 7.11 -31.80 0.25
CA LYS A 316 7.46 -30.41 0.64
C LYS A 316 7.76 -29.52 -0.58
N GLY A 317 6.89 -29.62 -1.60
CA GLY A 317 6.94 -28.85 -2.84
C GLY A 317 7.90 -29.35 -3.91
N GLN A 318 8.71 -30.38 -3.63
CA GLN A 318 9.57 -31.01 -4.63
C GLN A 318 8.81 -32.12 -5.34
N ALA A 319 8.78 -32.08 -6.67
CA ALA A 319 8.27 -33.19 -7.48
C ALA A 319 9.17 -34.42 -7.32
N THR A 320 8.58 -35.60 -7.15
CA THR A 320 9.27 -36.88 -7.03
C THR A 320 8.53 -37.96 -7.81
N ASP A 321 9.19 -39.10 -8.03
CA ASP A 321 8.48 -40.34 -8.36
C ASP A 321 7.78 -40.94 -7.11
N ALA A 322 7.02 -42.01 -7.33
CA ALA A 322 6.26 -42.69 -6.30
C ALA A 322 7.15 -43.37 -5.24
N GLU A 323 8.28 -43.95 -5.64
CA GLU A 323 9.19 -44.69 -4.77
C GLU A 323 9.92 -43.76 -3.81
N THR A 324 10.50 -42.69 -4.36
CA THR A 324 11.16 -41.62 -3.63
C THR A 324 10.19 -40.92 -2.68
N TYR A 325 8.94 -40.69 -3.09
CA TYR A 325 7.92 -40.14 -2.19
C TYR A 325 7.66 -41.04 -1.00
N ALA A 326 7.46 -42.35 -1.23
CA ALA A 326 7.22 -43.32 -0.18
C ALA A 326 8.41 -43.42 0.79
N GLN A 327 9.65 -43.42 0.27
CA GLN A 327 10.85 -43.42 1.10
C GLN A 327 10.94 -42.16 1.96
N LYS A 328 10.75 -40.96 1.38
CA LYS A 328 10.80 -39.69 2.12
C LYS A 328 9.69 -39.60 3.18
N GLN A 329 8.50 -40.15 2.90
CA GLN A 329 7.44 -40.24 3.90
C GLN A 329 7.83 -41.15 5.06
N ALA A 330 8.36 -42.34 4.77
CA ALA A 330 8.79 -43.29 5.81
C ALA A 330 9.93 -42.72 6.67
N ASP A 331 10.90 -42.03 6.05
CA ASP A 331 12.00 -41.38 6.76
C ASP A 331 11.50 -40.26 7.68
N GLU A 332 10.55 -39.44 7.23
CA GLU A 332 9.92 -38.40 8.05
C GLU A 332 9.11 -39.01 9.18
N GLU A 333 8.36 -40.09 8.95
CA GLU A 333 7.61 -40.79 9.98
C GLU A 333 8.54 -41.39 11.06
N MET A 334 9.63 -42.05 10.65
CA MET A 334 10.65 -42.55 11.58
C MET A 334 11.30 -41.40 12.36
N ARG A 335 11.62 -40.28 11.70
CA ARG A 335 12.18 -39.10 12.35
C ARG A 335 11.21 -38.51 13.37
N GLN A 336 9.92 -38.38 13.03
CA GLN A 336 8.89 -37.88 13.95
C GLN A 336 8.70 -38.81 15.14
N LYS A 337 8.72 -40.13 14.91
CA LYS A 337 8.68 -41.13 15.97
C LYS A 337 9.89 -41.03 16.89
N ALA A 338 11.11 -40.91 16.35
CA ALA A 338 12.32 -40.74 17.13
C ALA A 338 12.30 -39.42 17.94
N ILE A 339 11.79 -38.33 17.37
CA ILE A 339 11.60 -37.06 18.08
C ILE A 339 10.57 -37.22 19.21
N ALA A 340 9.45 -37.90 18.95
CA ALA A 340 8.42 -38.15 19.96
C ALA A 340 8.95 -39.01 21.12
N GLU A 341 9.69 -40.08 20.81
CA GLU A 341 10.34 -40.93 21.80
C GLU A 341 11.41 -40.17 22.60
N ALA A 342 12.23 -39.34 21.95
CA ALA A 342 13.21 -38.50 22.62
C ALA A 342 12.55 -37.46 23.54
N ASN A 343 11.44 -36.86 23.10
CA ASN A 343 10.67 -35.93 23.92
C ASN A 343 10.00 -36.64 25.10
N ALA A 344 9.49 -37.86 24.90
CA ALA A 344 8.92 -38.68 25.97
C ALA A 344 10.00 -39.10 27.00
N ALA A 345 11.19 -39.48 26.53
CA ALA A 345 12.32 -39.81 27.40
C ALA A 345 12.79 -38.61 28.23
N LYS A 346 12.90 -37.43 27.60
CA LYS A 346 13.21 -36.16 28.31
C LYS A 346 12.13 -35.81 29.33
N ALA A 347 10.85 -35.96 28.99
CA ALA A 347 9.74 -35.70 29.91
C ALA A 347 9.77 -36.65 31.12
N GLU A 348 10.10 -37.93 30.91
CA GLU A 348 10.25 -38.91 31.99
C GLU A 348 11.47 -38.62 32.87
N GLU A 349 12.59 -38.20 32.28
CA GLU A 349 13.77 -37.76 33.03
C GLU A 349 13.46 -36.52 33.89
N GLU A 350 12.72 -35.54 33.36
CA GLU A 350 12.24 -34.40 34.13
C GLU A 350 11.28 -34.80 35.25
N ARG A 351 10.39 -35.78 35.01
CA ARG A 351 9.47 -36.32 36.03
C ARG A 351 10.25 -36.96 37.17
N LYS A 352 11.22 -37.81 36.86
CA LYS A 352 12.13 -38.44 37.84
C LYS A 352 12.97 -37.40 38.59
N LYS A 353 13.47 -36.35 37.92
CA LYS A 353 14.17 -35.23 38.58
C LYS A 353 13.27 -34.45 39.52
N LYS A 354 12.00 -34.21 39.15
CA LYS A 354 11.00 -33.57 40.02
C LYS A 354 10.66 -34.45 41.22
N GLU A 355 10.50 -35.76 41.05
CA GLU A 355 10.28 -36.72 42.14
C GLU A 355 11.50 -36.86 43.05
N ALA A 356 12.72 -36.88 42.51
CA ALA A 356 13.96 -36.88 43.29
C ALA A 356 14.14 -35.58 44.10
N ARG A 357 13.79 -34.41 43.53
CA ARG A 357 13.73 -33.14 44.26
C ARG A 357 12.66 -33.15 45.36
N LYS A 358 11.54 -33.84 45.13
CA LYS A 358 10.47 -34.03 46.13
C LYS A 358 10.92 -34.96 47.28
N ASN A 359 11.72 -35.99 47.00
CA ASN A 359 12.27 -36.89 48.01
C ASN A 359 13.48 -36.32 48.78
N GLN A 360 14.24 -35.39 48.19
CA GLN A 360 15.25 -34.60 48.91
C GLN A 360 14.64 -33.50 49.81
N SER A 361 13.33 -33.22 49.67
CA SER A 361 12.58 -32.29 50.53
C SER A 361 11.94 -32.95 51.76
N ALA A 362 12.23 -34.23 52.05
CA ALA A 362 11.66 -34.95 53.19
C ALA A 362 12.53 -34.91 54.46
N ASN A 363 13.52 -34.02 54.55
CA ASN A 363 14.21 -33.72 55.82
C ASN A 363 14.68 -32.27 55.88
N SER A 364 13.75 -31.35 56.12
CA SER A 364 13.96 -30.09 56.85
C SER A 364 12.62 -29.34 56.93
N SER A 365 11.85 -29.66 57.98
CA SER A 365 10.87 -28.73 58.51
C SER A 365 11.62 -27.70 59.36
N SER A 366 11.86 -26.52 58.79
CA SER A 366 11.89 -25.20 59.44
C SER A 366 12.89 -24.26 58.72
N ALA A 367 12.34 -23.26 58.04
CA ALA A 367 12.75 -21.87 58.17
C ALA A 367 11.92 -21.00 57.22
N SER A 368 11.22 -20.06 57.84
CA SER A 368 10.56 -18.92 57.22
C SER A 368 11.54 -18.01 56.46
N SER A 369 11.01 -17.35 55.41
CA SER A 369 11.32 -16.00 54.93
C SER A 369 12.66 -15.68 54.29
N GLY A 370 12.62 -15.01 53.13
CA GLY A 370 13.65 -14.01 52.88
C GLY A 370 13.85 -13.38 51.50
N ALA A 371 12.86 -13.13 50.63
CA ALA A 371 13.09 -12.19 49.51
C ALA A 371 11.86 -11.50 48.88
N ASP A 372 10.64 -11.69 49.39
CA ASP A 372 9.47 -11.11 48.73
C ASP A 372 9.29 -9.63 49.08
N GLY A 373 9.18 -8.79 48.05
CA GLY A 373 8.88 -7.36 48.18
C GLY A 373 9.75 -6.47 47.30
N CYS A 374 9.13 -5.43 46.74
CA CYS A 374 9.77 -4.53 45.76
C CYS A 374 10.92 -3.68 46.33
N SER A 375 11.08 -3.63 47.66
CA SER A 375 12.23 -3.02 48.32
C SER A 375 13.54 -3.79 48.10
N LYS A 376 13.47 -5.07 47.69
CA LYS A 376 14.62 -5.95 47.49
C LYS A 376 14.91 -6.29 46.04
N VAL A 377 14.19 -5.68 45.09
CA VAL A 377 14.38 -5.95 43.66
C VAL A 377 15.77 -5.54 43.21
N SER A 378 16.45 -6.44 42.49
CA SER A 378 17.73 -6.20 41.84
C SER A 378 17.92 -7.13 40.64
N GLY A 379 18.72 -6.69 39.67
CA GLY A 379 19.00 -7.41 38.44
C GLY A 379 18.21 -6.89 37.25
N THR A 380 18.31 -7.62 36.15
CA THR A 380 17.73 -7.25 34.85
C THR A 380 16.50 -8.09 34.55
N PHE A 381 15.44 -7.43 34.13
CA PHE A 381 14.15 -8.02 33.81
C PHE A 381 13.73 -7.60 32.40
N GLU A 382 13.05 -8.49 31.69
CA GLU A 382 12.60 -8.23 30.33
C GLU A 382 11.08 -8.46 30.17
N ALA A 383 10.49 -7.73 29.24
CA ALA A 383 9.10 -7.89 28.81
C ALA A 383 9.01 -7.74 27.28
N ASP A 384 7.83 -7.97 26.70
CA ASP A 384 7.54 -7.73 25.29
C ASP A 384 8.52 -8.48 24.34
N GLN A 385 8.78 -9.77 24.63
CA GLN A 385 9.73 -10.60 23.89
C GLN A 385 11.17 -10.02 23.82
N GLY A 386 11.57 -9.22 24.81
CA GLY A 386 12.89 -8.62 24.91
C GLY A 386 12.98 -7.19 24.36
N LEU A 387 11.86 -6.60 23.92
CA LEU A 387 11.78 -5.21 23.47
C LEU A 387 11.77 -4.20 24.61
N SER A 388 11.48 -4.63 25.84
CA SER A 388 11.61 -3.81 27.05
C SER A 388 12.57 -4.47 28.02
N ARG A 389 13.59 -3.74 28.47
CA ARG A 389 14.55 -4.17 29.49
C ARG A 389 14.58 -3.18 30.64
N LEU A 390 14.39 -3.70 31.84
CA LEU A 390 14.34 -2.94 33.08
C LEU A 390 15.40 -3.47 34.05
N THR A 391 16.30 -2.60 34.47
CA THR A 391 17.43 -2.96 35.35
C THR A 391 17.30 -2.25 36.69
N PHE A 392 17.47 -3.00 37.77
CA PHE A 392 17.48 -2.49 39.14
C PHE A 392 18.82 -2.77 39.81
N GLU A 393 19.44 -1.74 40.36
CA GLU A 393 20.63 -1.86 41.21
C GLU A 393 20.23 -1.83 42.68
N SER A 394 20.92 -2.61 43.50
CA SER A 394 20.76 -2.57 44.96
C SER A 394 21.06 -1.19 45.59
N SER A 395 21.68 -0.28 44.84
CA SER A 395 21.95 1.11 45.20
C SER A 395 20.69 2.02 45.18
N GLY A 396 19.56 1.52 44.70
CA GLY A 396 18.34 2.33 44.49
C GLY A 396 18.34 3.10 43.16
N LYS A 397 19.23 2.75 42.23
CA LYS A 397 19.24 3.24 40.84
C LYS A 397 18.69 2.19 39.89
N GLY A 398 18.16 2.61 38.77
CA GLY A 398 17.75 1.71 37.72
C GLY A 398 17.73 2.38 36.36
N HIS A 399 17.56 1.56 35.34
CA HIS A 399 17.58 1.96 33.95
C HIS A 399 16.48 1.22 33.19
N LEU A 400 15.73 1.95 32.36
CA LEU A 400 14.75 1.40 31.45
C LEU A 400 15.20 1.67 30.01
N TRP A 401 15.27 0.59 29.25
CA TRP A 401 15.52 0.59 27.81
C TRP A 401 14.31 -0.03 27.10
N GLN A 402 13.80 0.63 26.06
CA GLN A 402 12.71 0.12 25.24
C GLN A 402 12.99 0.32 23.75
N HIS A 403 12.63 -0.68 22.95
CA HIS A 403 12.70 -0.62 21.50
C HIS A 403 11.29 -0.71 20.91
N THR A 404 10.94 0.26 20.06
CA THR A 404 9.60 0.32 19.43
C THR A 404 9.72 0.47 17.91
N TYR A 405 8.79 -0.17 17.20
CA TYR A 405 8.65 -0.08 15.75
C TYR A 405 7.46 0.82 15.41
N GLY A 406 7.66 1.83 14.57
CA GLY A 406 6.63 2.71 14.03
C GLY A 406 6.75 2.79 12.51
N GLY A 407 5.90 2.06 11.78
CA GLY A 407 6.00 1.94 10.32
C GLY A 407 7.35 1.34 9.89
N THR A 408 8.08 2.01 9.00
CA THR A 408 9.43 1.61 8.56
C THR A 408 10.55 2.12 9.46
N THR A 409 10.22 2.80 10.57
CA THR A 409 11.20 3.40 11.47
C THR A 409 11.23 2.70 12.82
N SER A 410 12.41 2.48 13.39
CA SER A 410 12.58 1.99 14.76
C SER A 410 13.14 3.09 15.65
N TYR A 411 12.70 3.10 16.90
CA TYR A 411 13.14 4.04 17.92
C TYR A 411 13.57 3.29 19.18
N THR A 412 14.56 3.85 19.85
CA THR A 412 14.98 3.39 21.17
C THR A 412 14.70 4.48 22.19
N PHE A 413 14.08 4.11 23.30
CA PHE A 413 13.86 4.98 24.46
C PHE A 413 14.73 4.52 25.62
N ASP A 414 15.51 5.45 26.16
CA ASP A 414 16.40 5.24 27.31
C ASP A 414 16.01 6.21 28.43
N ILE A 415 15.92 5.71 29.66
CA ILE A 415 15.76 6.57 30.84
C ILE A 415 16.38 5.95 32.10
N ASP A 416 17.20 6.75 32.78
CA ASP A 416 17.70 6.43 34.12
C ASP A 416 16.72 6.91 35.18
N PHE A 417 16.64 6.19 36.30
CA PHE A 417 15.80 6.57 37.42
C PHE A 417 16.42 6.19 38.76
N ARG A 418 15.96 6.86 39.81
CA ARG A 418 16.12 6.44 41.19
C ARG A 418 14.80 5.89 41.70
N TYR A 419 14.87 4.90 42.59
CA TYR A 419 13.67 4.29 43.15
C TYR A 419 13.80 4.04 44.65
N LYS A 420 12.65 4.04 45.33
CA LYS A 420 12.50 3.53 46.70
C LYS A 420 11.30 2.60 46.74
N GLY A 421 11.57 1.32 46.99
CA GLY A 421 10.55 0.27 47.09
C GLY A 421 10.10 0.03 48.53
N THR A 422 8.84 -0.36 48.68
CA THR A 422 8.30 -1.05 49.87
C THR A 422 7.97 -2.49 49.49
N ARG A 423 7.23 -3.22 50.33
CA ARG A 423 6.80 -4.58 49.98
C ARG A 423 5.94 -4.61 48.70
N ASN A 424 4.99 -3.68 48.57
CA ASN A 424 3.94 -3.73 47.54
C ASN A 424 3.86 -2.46 46.66
N SER A 425 4.81 -1.53 46.79
CA SER A 425 4.83 -0.28 46.03
C SER A 425 6.26 0.20 45.76
N MET A 426 6.42 1.03 44.73
CA MET A 426 7.69 1.69 44.41
C MET A 426 7.43 3.15 44.08
N ARG A 427 8.34 4.03 44.49
CA ARG A 427 8.35 5.44 44.07
C ARG A 427 9.56 5.69 43.20
N PHE A 428 9.34 6.30 42.04
CA PHE A 428 10.35 6.61 41.04
C PHE A 428 10.62 8.10 40.97
N ASP A 429 11.89 8.43 40.76
CA ASP A 429 12.39 9.76 40.42
C ASP A 429 13.19 9.63 39.11
N TYR A 430 12.63 10.14 38.02
CA TYR A 430 13.15 9.91 36.68
C TYR A 430 14.16 10.98 36.28
N GLY A 431 15.27 10.56 35.67
CA GLY A 431 16.18 11.43 34.95
C GLY A 431 15.62 11.85 33.58
N PRO A 432 16.41 12.56 32.76
CA PRO A 432 16.01 12.93 31.42
C PRO A 432 15.92 11.68 30.52
N GLY A 433 14.74 11.43 29.95
CA GLY A 433 14.54 10.38 28.96
C GLY A 433 14.97 10.82 27.56
N THR A 434 15.52 9.90 26.77
CA THR A 434 15.94 10.19 25.39
C THR A 434 15.34 9.20 24.41
N TYR A 435 14.81 9.72 23.30
CA TYR A 435 14.49 8.92 22.12
C TYR A 435 15.62 9.02 21.12
N LYS A 436 16.06 7.87 20.61
CA LYS A 436 17.07 7.74 19.57
C LYS A 436 16.45 7.11 18.32
N ASP A 437 16.83 7.60 17.15
CA ASP A 437 16.50 6.96 15.87
C ASP A 437 17.32 5.67 15.66
N ALA A 438 17.06 4.95 14.56
CA ALA A 438 17.76 3.71 14.22
C ALA A 438 19.30 3.87 14.08
N SER A 439 19.80 5.10 13.87
CA SER A 439 21.25 5.39 13.81
C SER A 439 21.86 5.63 15.20
N GLY A 440 21.05 5.64 16.26
CA GLY A 440 21.48 5.94 17.63
C GLY A 440 21.51 7.44 17.95
N ARG A 441 21.13 8.31 17.02
CA ARG A 441 21.11 9.76 17.22
C ARG A 441 19.90 10.18 18.05
N VAL A 442 20.13 11.01 19.06
CA VAL A 442 19.05 11.54 19.93
C VAL A 442 18.16 12.48 19.12
N VAL A 443 16.89 12.11 18.94
CA VAL A 443 15.89 12.88 18.20
C VAL A 443 14.94 13.67 19.12
N LYS A 444 14.81 13.24 20.38
CA LYS A 444 13.95 13.93 21.36
C LYS A 444 14.42 13.67 22.78
N ARG A 445 14.36 14.69 23.64
CA ARG A 445 14.52 14.56 25.10
C ARG A 445 13.19 14.84 25.79
N VAL A 446 12.89 14.10 26.85
CA VAL A 446 11.66 14.24 27.63
C VAL A 446 11.96 14.26 29.12
N ASN A 447 11.21 15.05 29.87
CA ASN A 447 11.23 15.05 31.32
C ASN A 447 9.94 14.38 31.81
N ILE A 448 10.08 13.34 32.64
CA ILE A 448 8.95 12.58 33.17
C ILE A 448 8.84 12.87 34.66
N ALA A 449 7.65 13.24 35.11
CA ALA A 449 7.41 13.45 36.54
C ALA A 449 7.55 12.13 37.31
N GLY A 450 8.31 12.16 38.40
CA GLY A 450 8.38 11.04 39.35
C GLY A 450 7.01 10.72 39.96
N GLY A 451 6.84 9.50 40.46
CA GLY A 451 5.55 9.03 40.96
C GLY A 451 5.60 7.69 41.68
N GLY A 452 4.53 7.39 42.42
CA GLY A 452 4.33 6.08 43.06
C GLY A 452 3.67 5.09 42.09
N SER A 453 3.97 3.80 42.25
CA SER A 453 3.37 2.70 41.47
C SER A 453 3.18 1.49 42.36
N SER A 454 2.12 0.71 42.11
CA SER A 454 1.95 -0.59 42.77
C SER A 454 2.95 -1.58 42.20
N CYS A 455 3.43 -2.49 43.04
CA CYS A 455 4.43 -3.45 42.62
C CYS A 455 4.29 -4.80 43.34
N THR A 456 4.60 -5.89 42.63
CA THR A 456 4.79 -7.22 43.20
C THR A 456 6.13 -7.81 42.73
N TYR A 457 6.88 -8.44 43.63
CA TYR A 457 8.16 -9.07 43.31
C TYR A 457 8.33 -10.39 44.09
N ASN A 458 8.64 -11.46 43.37
CA ASN A 458 8.77 -12.83 43.91
C ASN A 458 10.16 -13.46 43.70
N GLY A 459 11.19 -12.64 43.41
CA GLY A 459 12.53 -13.11 43.09
C GLY A 459 12.77 -13.40 41.60
N ARG A 460 11.74 -13.79 40.85
CA ARG A 460 11.83 -14.20 39.43
C ARG A 460 11.11 -13.25 38.47
N SER A 461 10.01 -12.64 38.86
CA SER A 461 9.32 -11.60 38.10
C SER A 461 8.98 -10.41 38.98
N ILE A 462 8.93 -9.24 38.36
CA ILE A 462 8.44 -8.00 38.95
C ILE A 462 7.27 -7.48 38.11
N SER A 463 6.15 -7.18 38.76
CA SER A 463 5.03 -6.47 38.12
C SER A 463 4.98 -5.04 38.64
N ILE A 464 4.86 -4.05 37.74
CA ILE A 464 4.73 -2.63 38.09
C ILE A 464 3.47 -2.10 37.41
N ASN A 465 2.50 -1.62 38.18
CA ASN A 465 1.17 -1.22 37.70
C ASN A 465 0.51 -2.27 36.77
N GLY A 466 0.70 -3.55 37.05
CA GLY A 466 0.12 -4.66 36.29
C GLY A 466 0.92 -5.13 35.08
N LYS A 467 1.99 -4.42 34.67
CA LYS A 467 2.91 -4.91 33.62
C LYS A 467 3.99 -5.79 34.23
N GLU A 468 4.06 -7.05 33.82
CA GLU A 468 5.04 -8.03 34.30
C GLU A 468 6.35 -8.00 33.49
N TYR A 469 7.47 -8.07 34.20
CA TYR A 469 8.81 -8.23 33.67
C TYR A 469 9.46 -9.45 34.32
N ILE A 470 10.10 -10.30 33.52
CA ILE A 470 10.65 -11.57 33.96
C ILE A 470 12.16 -11.49 33.97
N ARG A 471 12.79 -12.00 35.03
CA ARG A 471 14.25 -12.07 35.17
C ARG A 471 14.79 -13.06 34.14
N ARG A 472 15.72 -12.59 33.30
CA ARG A 472 16.44 -13.47 32.35
C ARG A 472 17.49 -14.31 33.07
#